data_AF-A0A3D2YQL9-F1
#
_entry.id   AF-A0A3D2YQL9-F1
#
_cell.length_a   1.000
_cell.length_b   1.000
_cell.length_c   1.000
_cell.angle_alpha   90.00
_cell.angle_beta   90.00
_cell.angle_gamma   90.00
#
_symmetry.space_group_name_H-M   'P 1'
#
loop_
_entity.id
_entity.type
_entity.pdbx_description
1 polymer ?
#
loop_
_entity_poly.entity_id
_entity_poly.type
_entity_poly.pdbx_seq_one_letter_code
_entity_poly.pdbx_strand_id
1 'polypeptide(L)'
;MAPKKSSQSRRDFLKSSAVVAGGLGVLAFPVGLDRVFDAFSPGVQWLSQSYTESMIGKVSALVEGEPVDFRYPQEEQLSFLVKLGTPATGGVGPEQD
;
A
#
# COMPACT_ATOMS: atom_id res chain seq x y z
N MET A 1 -14.31 -57.04 -11.06
CA MET A 1 -13.63 -56.54 -9.84
C MET A 1 -13.44 -55.03 -10.01
N ALA A 2 -14.29 -54.19 -9.41
CA ALA A 2 -14.21 -52.73 -9.58
C ALA A 2 -13.24 -52.12 -8.55
N PRO A 3 -12.39 -51.15 -8.93
CA PRO A 3 -11.45 -50.55 -7.99
C PRO A 3 -12.19 -49.67 -6.97
N LYS A 4 -11.93 -49.91 -5.68
CA LYS A 4 -12.52 -49.19 -4.55
C LYS A 4 -11.97 -47.76 -4.55
N LYS A 5 -12.83 -46.76 -4.82
CA LYS A 5 -12.47 -45.34 -4.82
C LYS A 5 -12.16 -44.91 -3.38
N SER A 6 -10.88 -44.82 -3.02
CA SER A 6 -10.45 -44.39 -1.69
C SER A 6 -10.87 -42.92 -1.48
N SER A 7 -11.82 -42.66 -0.59
CA SER A 7 -12.16 -41.30 -0.19
C SER A 7 -11.00 -40.73 0.65
N GLN A 8 -10.13 -39.93 0.03
CA GLN A 8 -9.13 -39.18 0.79
C GLN A 8 -9.86 -38.30 1.82
N SER A 9 -9.50 -38.44 3.09
CA SER A 9 -10.13 -37.70 4.17
C SER A 9 -9.76 -36.22 4.06
N ARG A 10 -10.63 -35.31 4.54
CA ARG A 10 -10.33 -33.86 4.66
C ARG A 10 -9.00 -33.60 5.36
N ARG A 11 -8.61 -34.49 6.29
CA ARG A 11 -7.33 -34.45 6.99
C ARG A 11 -6.13 -34.77 6.09
N ASP A 12 -6.30 -35.67 5.14
CA ASP A 12 -5.24 -36.05 4.20
C ASP A 12 -5.09 -34.97 3.12
N PHE A 13 -6.20 -34.34 2.71
CA PHE A 13 -6.18 -33.14 1.88
C PHE A 13 -5.44 -31.99 2.57
N LEU A 14 -5.72 -31.72 3.86
CA LEU A 14 -5.05 -30.65 4.60
C LEU A 14 -3.55 -30.91 4.81
N LYS A 15 -3.16 -32.17 5.02
CA LYS A 15 -1.74 -32.56 5.10
C LYS A 15 -1.03 -32.42 3.75
N SER A 16 -1.71 -32.81 2.65
CA SER A 16 -1.19 -32.65 1.29
C SER A 16 -1.01 -31.18 0.92
N SER A 17 -1.95 -30.30 1.28
CA SER A 17 -1.83 -28.87 0.97
C SER A 17 -0.76 -28.17 1.79
N ALA A 18 -0.56 -28.57 3.06
CA ALA A 18 0.53 -28.04 3.89
C ALA A 18 1.93 -28.35 3.34
N VAL A 19 2.13 -29.52 2.72
CA VAL A 19 3.42 -29.90 2.12
C VAL A 19 3.69 -29.13 0.82
N VAL A 20 2.65 -28.82 0.02
CA VAL A 20 2.81 -28.02 -1.21
C VAL A 20 3.05 -26.54 -0.89
N ALA A 21 2.44 -26.01 0.17
CA ALA A 21 2.68 -24.64 0.63
C ALA A 21 4.04 -24.48 1.35
N GLY A 22 4.49 -25.50 2.10
CA GLY A 22 5.79 -25.47 2.78
C GLY A 22 7.00 -25.86 1.91
N GLY A 23 6.79 -26.68 0.88
CA GLY A 23 7.88 -27.24 0.05
C GLY A 23 8.59 -26.22 -0.85
N LEU A 24 7.93 -25.12 -1.22
CA LEU A 24 8.56 -24.00 -1.92
C LEU A 24 9.18 -22.97 -0.95
N GLY A 25 8.81 -23.00 0.34
CA GLY A 25 9.32 -22.06 1.35
C GLY A 25 10.72 -22.40 1.87
N VAL A 26 11.14 -23.67 1.84
CA VAL A 26 12.43 -24.10 2.42
C VAL A 26 13.62 -23.85 1.48
N LEU A 27 13.38 -23.58 0.19
CA LEU A 27 14.44 -23.15 -0.74
C LEU A 27 14.63 -21.62 -0.80
N ALA A 28 13.78 -20.85 -0.11
CA ALA A 28 13.98 -19.42 0.06
C ALA A 28 15.04 -19.15 1.13
N PHE A 29 16.31 -19.34 0.74
CA PHE A 29 17.41 -18.52 1.24
C PHE A 29 16.97 -17.05 1.34
N PRO A 30 17.54 -16.22 2.24
CA PRO A 30 16.99 -14.92 2.64
C PRO A 30 16.64 -13.93 1.51
N VAL A 31 17.18 -14.13 0.30
CA VAL A 31 16.90 -13.37 -0.93
C VAL A 31 15.61 -13.77 -1.68
N GLY A 32 15.06 -14.96 -1.44
CA GLY A 32 13.91 -15.49 -2.20
C GLY A 32 12.54 -15.09 -1.63
N LEU A 33 12.48 -14.76 -0.34
CA LEU A 33 11.24 -14.43 0.35
C LEU A 33 10.68 -13.08 -0.13
N ASP A 34 11.55 -12.08 -0.34
CA ASP A 34 11.17 -10.76 -0.84
C ASP A 34 10.50 -10.84 -2.22
N ARG A 35 11.01 -11.68 -3.12
CA ARG A 35 10.43 -11.86 -4.47
C ARG A 35 9.08 -12.55 -4.47
N VAL A 36 8.84 -13.44 -3.51
CA VAL A 36 7.54 -14.07 -3.32
C VAL A 36 6.55 -13.04 -2.78
N PHE A 37 6.93 -12.24 -1.78
CA PHE A 37 6.06 -11.18 -1.26
C PHE A 37 5.71 -10.12 -2.31
N ASP A 38 6.65 -9.70 -3.15
CA ASP A 38 6.41 -8.71 -4.20
C ASP A 38 5.47 -9.25 -5.30
N ALA A 39 5.54 -10.55 -5.60
CA ALA A 39 4.69 -11.21 -6.58
C ALA A 39 3.25 -11.47 -6.10
N PHE A 40 3.05 -11.69 -4.79
CA PHE A 40 1.73 -12.01 -4.22
C PHE A 40 1.03 -10.84 -3.55
N SER A 41 1.74 -9.74 -3.28
CA SER A 41 1.21 -8.59 -2.58
C SER A 41 1.62 -7.25 -3.23
N PRO A 42 1.06 -6.92 -4.43
CA PRO A 42 1.16 -5.57 -5.01
C PRO A 42 0.62 -4.46 -4.08
N GLY A 43 -0.07 -4.83 -2.99
CA GLY A 43 -0.62 -3.94 -1.97
C GLY A 43 0.16 -3.85 -0.66
N VAL A 44 1.33 -4.49 -0.50
CA VAL A 44 2.19 -4.29 0.70
C VAL A 44 3.16 -3.11 0.51
N GLN A 45 3.23 -2.53 -0.69
CA GLN A 45 4.03 -1.33 -0.97
C GLN A 45 3.51 -0.07 -0.24
N TRP A 46 2.24 -0.06 0.19
CA TRP A 46 1.64 1.05 0.94
C TRP A 46 2.32 1.28 2.31
N LEU A 47 2.87 0.24 2.94
CA LEU A 47 3.63 0.38 4.19
C LEU A 47 5.04 0.98 3.97
N SER A 48 5.51 1.07 2.74
CA SER A 48 6.84 1.61 2.40
C SER A 48 6.82 2.93 1.64
N GLN A 49 5.63 3.48 1.34
CA GLN A 49 5.55 4.79 0.68
C GLN A 49 6.19 5.83 1.61
N SER A 50 7.40 6.24 1.24
CA SER A 50 8.18 7.21 1.97
C SER A 50 7.55 8.59 1.76
N TYR A 51 6.81 9.05 2.77
CA TYR A 51 6.29 10.42 2.81
C TYR A 51 7.43 11.36 3.21
N THR A 52 8.19 11.80 2.21
CA THR A 52 9.30 12.74 2.40
C THR A 52 8.75 14.15 2.57
N GLU A 53 9.34 14.95 3.44
CA GLU A 53 8.96 16.36 3.55
C GLU A 53 9.27 17.12 2.25
N SER A 54 8.27 17.80 1.68
CA SER A 54 8.41 18.60 0.46
C SER A 54 7.83 19.99 0.67
N MET A 55 8.58 21.01 0.21
CA MET A 55 8.12 22.41 0.28
C MET A 55 7.16 22.69 -0.87
N ILE A 56 5.86 22.77 -0.56
CA ILE A 56 4.81 23.05 -1.54
C ILE A 56 4.70 24.56 -1.85
N GLY A 57 4.73 25.41 -0.81
CA GLY A 57 4.56 26.85 -0.98
C GLY A 57 4.62 27.63 0.33
N LYS A 58 4.43 28.95 0.25
CA LYS A 58 4.34 29.85 1.41
C LYS A 58 2.90 30.31 1.59
N VAL A 59 2.41 30.31 2.83
CA VAL A 59 1.06 30.80 3.18
C VAL A 59 0.83 32.23 2.68
N SER A 60 1.83 33.10 2.78
CA SER A 60 1.75 34.50 2.34
C SER A 60 1.63 34.68 0.81
N ALA A 61 1.86 33.63 0.04
CA ALA A 61 1.76 33.65 -1.42
C ALA A 61 0.41 33.07 -1.92
N LEU A 62 -0.41 32.51 -1.03
CA LEU A 62 -1.71 31.95 -1.39
C LEU A 62 -2.75 33.07 -1.53
N VAL A 63 -3.55 32.96 -2.58
CA VAL A 63 -4.72 33.80 -2.82
C VAL A 63 -5.96 33.04 -2.39
N GLU A 64 -6.89 33.72 -1.72
CA GLU A 64 -8.12 33.11 -1.24
C GLU A 64 -8.96 32.57 -2.41
N GLY A 65 -9.39 31.32 -2.29
CA GLY A 65 -10.19 30.63 -3.31
C GLY A 65 -9.42 30.18 -4.56
N GLU A 66 -8.14 30.51 -4.69
CA GLU A 66 -7.32 30.07 -5.83
C GLU A 66 -6.51 28.80 -5.46
N PRO A 67 -6.77 27.66 -6.12
CA PRO A 67 -6.01 26.44 -5.88
C PRO A 67 -4.62 26.51 -6.51
N VAL A 68 -3.64 25.97 -5.80
CA VAL A 68 -2.27 25.74 -6.26
C VAL A 68 -2.07 24.24 -6.42
N ASP A 69 -1.90 23.80 -7.67
CA ASP A 69 -1.65 22.40 -7.99
C ASP A 69 -0.20 22.00 -7.69
N PHE A 70 -0.01 20.79 -7.16
CA PHE A 70 1.31 20.21 -6.89
C PHE A 70 1.28 18.68 -6.96
N ARG A 71 2.45 18.05 -6.91
CA ARG A 71 2.61 16.59 -6.95
C ARG A 71 3.19 16.08 -5.64
N TYR A 72 2.49 15.17 -4.98
CA TYR A 72 2.91 14.60 -3.70
C TYR A 72 2.11 13.34 -3.34
N PRO A 73 2.72 12.32 -2.69
CA PRO A 73 4.15 12.18 -2.40
C PRO A 73 4.99 11.77 -3.62
N GLN A 74 4.36 11.32 -4.70
CA GLN A 74 5.00 10.90 -5.94
C GLN A 74 4.68 11.86 -7.10
N GLU A 75 5.52 11.86 -8.12
CA GLU A 75 5.37 12.71 -9.32
C GLU A 75 4.06 12.45 -10.06
N GLU A 76 3.53 11.23 -10.03
CA GLU A 76 2.30 10.87 -10.74
C GLU A 76 1.02 11.31 -9.98
N GLN A 77 1.14 11.72 -8.72
CA GLN A 77 0.01 12.03 -7.85
C GLN A 77 -0.29 13.53 -7.81
N LEU A 78 -1.29 13.97 -8.57
CA LEU A 78 -1.75 15.37 -8.57
C LEU A 78 -2.59 15.68 -7.31
N SER A 79 -2.23 16.76 -6.63
CA SER A 79 -2.90 17.32 -5.44
C SER A 79 -3.05 18.84 -5.60
N PHE A 80 -3.85 19.48 -4.76
CA PHE A 80 -3.98 20.93 -4.74
C PHE A 80 -4.02 21.47 -3.31
N LEU A 81 -3.57 22.71 -3.14
CA LEU A 81 -3.62 23.49 -1.92
C LEU A 81 -4.48 24.72 -2.17
N VAL A 82 -5.41 25.03 -1.28
CA VAL A 82 -6.27 26.21 -1.41
C VAL A 82 -6.38 26.91 -0.07
N LYS A 83 -6.36 28.24 -0.08
CA LYS A 83 -6.67 29.05 1.07
C LYS A 83 -8.18 29.33 1.09
N LEU A 84 -8.90 28.83 2.09
CA LEU A 84 -10.37 28.87 2.08
C LEU A 84 -10.96 30.23 2.45
N GLY A 85 -10.24 31.09 3.18
CA GLY A 85 -10.78 32.37 3.67
C GLY A 85 -11.68 32.23 4.90
N THR A 86 -11.95 31.00 5.32
CA THR A 86 -12.72 30.68 6.53
C THR A 86 -12.09 29.48 7.23
N PRO A 87 -12.07 29.46 8.58
CA PRO A 87 -11.48 28.36 9.33
C PRO A 87 -12.10 27.01 8.96
N ALA A 88 -11.24 26.01 8.76
CA ALA A 88 -11.62 24.65 8.41
C ALA A 88 -11.08 23.63 9.43
N THR A 89 -11.75 22.47 9.50
CA THR A 89 -11.25 21.37 10.34
C THR A 89 -9.93 20.87 9.75
N GLY A 90 -8.83 21.08 10.46
CA GLY A 90 -7.49 20.72 10.00
C GLY A 90 -6.84 21.75 9.07
N GLY A 91 -7.42 22.94 8.93
CA GLY A 91 -6.76 24.06 8.25
C GLY A 91 -5.49 24.50 8.97
N VAL A 92 -4.58 25.14 8.25
CA VAL A 92 -3.22 25.42 8.72
C VAL A 92 -2.92 26.92 8.70
N GLY A 93 -1.83 27.34 9.34
CA GLY A 93 -1.45 28.75 9.40
C GLY A 93 -2.31 29.58 10.37
N PRO A 94 -2.15 30.91 10.37
CA PRO A 94 -2.75 31.79 11.38
C PRO A 94 -4.28 31.78 11.40
N GLU A 95 -4.91 31.71 10.22
CA GLU A 95 -6.37 31.78 10.05
C GLU A 95 -7.04 30.39 10.09
N GLN A 96 -6.23 29.31 10.20
CA GLN A 96 -6.70 27.92 10.26
C GLN A 96 -7.55 27.52 9.04
N ASP A 97 -7.18 27.98 7.85
CA ASP A 97 -7.91 27.83 6.59
C ASP A 97 -7.13 27.09 5.50
#